data_AF-A0A1V5A7H4-F1
#
_entry.id   AF-A0A1V5A7H4-F1
#
_cell.length_a   1.000
_cell.length_b   1.000
_cell.length_c   1.000
_cell.angle_alpha   90.00
_cell.angle_beta   90.00
_cell.angle_gamma   90.00
#
_symmetry.space_group_name_H-M   'P 1'
#
loop_
_entity.id
_entity.type
_entity.pdbx_description
1 polymer ?
#
loop_
_entity_poly.entity_id
_entity_poly.type
_entity_poly.pdbx_seq_one_letter_code
_entity_poly.pdbx_strand_id
1 'polypeptide(L)'
;MEIHSGTKLGVLLIVLSLILLFSGCTQPATAPAGTPTPTAPTSTPAAPVANETLKTELAGIAATFAGEINGSTLAAAYQEGPNSTAYAEVLGQLRDFRLSDPRIKFVYTLAQQNGTVWFIVDSHHGLPEASQYLEVYEDAAPELKSPVTAPIGAGPYTDKWGTFYSGYAPVETGEHAPVFLIGVDMEA
;
A
#
# COMPACT_ATOMS: atom_id res chain seq x y z
N MET A 1 -5.26 -16.04 -54.85
CA MET A 1 -4.39 -15.45 -53.82
C MET A 1 -4.32 -16.42 -52.66
N GLU A 2 -3.11 -16.61 -52.17
CA GLU A 2 -2.62 -17.81 -51.48
C GLU A 2 -3.32 -18.13 -50.15
N ILE A 3 -3.42 -19.43 -49.89
CA ILE A 3 -3.60 -19.99 -48.55
C ILE A 3 -2.19 -20.31 -48.05
N HIS A 4 -1.78 -19.84 -46.88
CA HIS A 4 -0.80 -20.57 -46.07
C HIS A 4 -0.96 -20.26 -44.57
N SER A 5 -1.34 -21.33 -43.88
CA SER A 5 -1.28 -21.53 -42.43
C SER A 5 0.16 -21.48 -41.91
N GLY A 6 0.36 -21.05 -40.66
CA GLY A 6 1.69 -20.92 -40.06
C GLY A 6 1.71 -20.80 -38.53
N THR A 7 1.35 -21.90 -37.86
CA THR A 7 1.62 -22.22 -36.45
C THR A 7 3.09 -22.02 -36.08
N LYS A 8 3.42 -21.41 -34.92
CA LYS A 8 4.63 -21.76 -34.14
C LYS A 8 4.37 -21.70 -32.63
N LEU A 9 3.97 -22.86 -32.13
CA LEU A 9 4.16 -23.34 -30.77
C LEU A 9 5.62 -23.81 -30.62
N GLY A 10 6.31 -23.40 -29.57
CA GLY A 10 7.63 -23.91 -29.17
C GLY A 10 8.10 -23.14 -27.94
N VAL A 11 7.91 -23.62 -26.71
CA VAL A 11 8.70 -24.67 -26.03
C VAL A 11 10.20 -24.41 -26.14
N LEU A 12 10.81 -23.89 -25.07
CA LEU A 12 12.18 -24.24 -24.71
C LEU A 12 12.41 -24.11 -23.19
N LEU A 13 12.18 -25.22 -22.51
CA LEU A 13 12.74 -25.59 -21.21
C LEU A 13 14.19 -26.10 -21.41
N ILE A 14 14.97 -26.16 -20.32
CA ILE A 14 16.31 -26.79 -20.15
C ILE A 14 17.46 -25.76 -20.37
N VAL A 15 18.40 -25.50 -19.44
CA VAL A 15 19.46 -26.41 -18.98
C VAL A 15 19.88 -26.18 -17.51
N LEU A 16 19.82 -27.26 -16.74
CA LEU A 16 20.54 -27.53 -15.49
C LEU A 16 21.80 -28.35 -15.86
N SER A 17 23.00 -27.98 -15.37
CA SER A 17 24.19 -28.84 -15.08
C SER A 17 25.42 -27.95 -14.80
N LEU A 18 25.89 -27.80 -13.55
CA LEU A 18 26.95 -28.59 -12.89
C LEU A 18 28.31 -28.61 -13.61
N ILE A 19 29.30 -27.88 -13.07
CA ILE A 19 30.73 -28.20 -13.21
C ILE A 19 31.35 -28.30 -11.82
N LEU A 20 32.09 -29.40 -11.67
CA LEU A 20 32.64 -30.03 -10.48
C LEU A 20 34.18 -29.85 -10.48
N LEU A 21 34.77 -29.97 -9.29
CA LEU A 21 36.17 -30.36 -8.98
C LEU A 21 37.23 -29.26 -8.82
N PHE A 22 37.54 -28.97 -7.54
CA PHE A 22 38.92 -28.94 -7.09
C PHE A 22 39.12 -29.99 -5.99
N SER A 23 39.89 -31.03 -6.33
CA SER A 23 40.65 -31.89 -5.41
C SER A 23 41.54 -31.00 -4.54
N GLY A 24 41.70 -31.18 -3.23
CA GLY A 24 42.11 -32.39 -2.54
C GLY A 24 43.45 -32.11 -1.85
N CYS A 25 43.42 -31.58 -0.62
CA CYS A 25 44.57 -31.55 0.28
C CYS A 25 44.16 -32.22 1.60
N THR A 26 44.73 -33.39 1.84
CA THR A 26 44.57 -34.21 3.04
C THR A 26 45.41 -33.62 4.18
N GLN A 27 44.82 -33.39 5.35
CA GLN A 27 45.55 -33.16 6.61
C GLN A 27 45.10 -34.17 7.68
N PRO A 28 46.03 -34.62 8.56
CA PRO A 28 45.79 -35.70 9.50
C PRO A 28 45.02 -35.26 10.76
N ALA A 29 44.27 -36.21 11.31
CA ALA A 29 43.45 -36.09 12.50
C ALA A 29 44.27 -35.93 13.78
N THR A 30 43.81 -35.07 14.69
CA THR A 30 44.16 -35.05 16.11
C THR A 30 42.87 -34.88 16.93
N ALA A 31 42.83 -35.57 18.06
CA ALA A 31 41.69 -35.95 18.90
C ALA A 31 40.89 -34.78 19.56
N PRO A 32 39.75 -35.06 20.21
CA PRO A 32 38.66 -34.11 20.41
C PRO A 32 38.85 -33.25 21.67
N ALA A 33 38.69 -31.94 21.53
CA ALA A 33 38.61 -31.02 22.65
C ALA A 33 37.50 -29.99 22.38
N GLY A 34 36.42 -30.10 23.17
CA GLY A 34 35.43 -29.05 23.41
C GLY A 34 34.64 -28.56 22.19
N THR A 35 33.41 -29.03 22.03
CA THR A 35 32.41 -28.37 21.20
C THR A 35 32.23 -26.93 21.67
N PRO A 36 32.57 -25.88 20.88
CA PRO A 36 31.94 -24.59 21.10
C PRO A 36 30.48 -24.74 20.65
N THR A 37 29.55 -24.68 21.60
CA THR A 37 28.13 -24.48 21.30
C THR A 37 28.00 -23.35 20.28
N PRO A 38 27.33 -23.55 19.13
CA PRO A 38 27.02 -22.44 18.25
C PRO A 38 26.18 -21.46 19.05
N THR A 39 26.76 -20.32 19.39
CA THR A 39 25.99 -19.20 19.93
C THR A 39 25.15 -18.73 18.76
N ALA A 40 23.86 -19.05 18.79
CA ALA A 40 22.89 -18.52 17.85
C ALA A 40 23.07 -16.99 17.81
N PRO A 41 23.11 -16.36 16.62
CA PRO A 41 23.09 -14.91 16.56
C PRO A 41 21.81 -14.46 17.25
N THR A 42 21.97 -13.72 18.35
CA THR A 42 20.90 -13.00 19.03
C THR A 42 20.27 -12.05 18.02
N SER A 43 19.13 -12.42 17.46
CA SER A 43 18.35 -11.56 16.58
C SER A 43 17.69 -10.46 17.40
N THR A 44 18.15 -9.22 17.23
CA THR A 44 17.53 -7.98 17.75
C THR A 44 18.02 -6.81 16.88
N PRO A 45 17.19 -5.86 16.39
CA PRO A 45 15.76 -5.90 16.03
C PRO A 45 15.54 -5.54 14.54
N ALA A 46 14.91 -6.41 13.75
CA ALA A 46 14.53 -6.10 12.35
C ALA A 46 13.24 -5.25 12.25
N ALA A 47 12.44 -5.20 13.31
CA ALA A 47 11.11 -4.58 13.32
C ALA A 47 11.09 -3.06 13.06
N PRO A 48 11.91 -2.20 13.71
CA PRO A 48 11.79 -0.75 13.51
C PRO A 48 12.15 -0.30 12.09
N VAL A 49 13.13 -0.95 11.45
CA VAL A 49 13.52 -0.65 10.06
C VAL A 49 12.45 -1.16 9.08
N ALA A 50 11.86 -2.33 9.34
CA ALA A 50 10.77 -2.86 8.52
C ALA A 50 9.52 -1.96 8.55
N ASN A 51 9.18 -1.41 9.71
CA ASN A 51 8.03 -0.53 9.88
C ASN A 51 8.17 0.79 9.09
N GLU A 52 9.35 1.43 9.15
CA GLU A 52 9.61 2.66 8.38
C GLU A 52 9.66 2.39 6.87
N THR A 53 10.11 1.21 6.47
CA THR A 53 10.08 0.77 5.06
C THR A 53 8.64 0.64 4.57
N LEU A 54 7.75 0.00 5.34
CA LEU A 54 6.34 -0.16 4.99
C LEU A 54 5.60 1.18 4.92
N LYS A 55 5.85 2.10 5.85
CA LYS A 55 5.30 3.47 5.80
C LYS A 55 5.72 4.19 4.52
N THR A 56 7.00 4.10 4.16
CA THR A 56 7.54 4.72 2.96
C THR A 56 6.91 4.11 1.70
N GLU A 57 6.74 2.78 1.68
CA GLU A 57 6.05 2.08 0.59
C GLU A 57 4.60 2.58 0.45
N LEU A 58 3.84 2.61 1.54
CA LEU A 58 2.45 3.06 1.52
C LEU A 58 2.28 4.52 1.13
N ALA A 59 3.17 5.40 1.58
CA ALA A 59 3.21 6.80 1.12
C ALA A 59 3.38 6.87 -0.41
N GLY A 60 4.26 6.05 -0.98
CA GLY A 60 4.49 5.97 -2.43
C GLY A 60 3.29 5.38 -3.20
N ILE A 61 2.63 4.37 -2.65
CA ILE A 61 1.40 3.78 -3.21
C ILE A 61 0.29 4.83 -3.25
N ALA A 62 0.05 5.52 -2.12
CA ALA A 62 -0.93 6.59 -2.03
C ALA A 62 -0.62 7.74 -3.00
N ALA A 63 0.66 8.13 -3.13
CA ALA A 63 1.10 9.18 -4.04
C ALA A 63 0.85 8.83 -5.50
N THR A 64 1.15 7.58 -5.89
CA THR A 64 0.92 7.09 -7.25
C THR A 64 -0.57 7.20 -7.58
N PHE A 65 -1.43 6.72 -6.69
CA PHE A 65 -2.87 6.74 -6.93
C PHE A 65 -3.47 8.16 -6.86
N ALA A 66 -2.96 9.02 -5.98
CA ALA A 66 -3.38 10.41 -5.92
C ALA A 66 -3.09 11.16 -7.24
N GLY A 67 -2.05 10.77 -7.98
CA GLY A 67 -1.76 11.28 -9.32
C GLY A 67 -2.64 10.73 -10.44
N GLU A 68 -3.35 9.62 -10.20
CA GLU A 68 -4.26 8.98 -11.16
C GLU A 68 -5.72 9.46 -11.00
N ILE A 69 -6.12 9.84 -9.78
CA ILE A 69 -7.45 10.38 -9.49
C ILE A 69 -7.64 11.75 -10.14
N ASN A 70 -8.78 11.94 -10.80
CA ASN A 70 -9.19 13.25 -11.26
C ASN A 70 -9.63 14.12 -10.07
N GLY A 71 -8.80 15.09 -9.71
CA GLY A 71 -9.06 15.97 -8.57
C GLY A 71 -10.32 16.82 -8.68
N SER A 72 -10.74 17.24 -9.88
CA SER A 72 -11.99 17.99 -10.03
C SER A 72 -13.21 17.07 -9.84
N THR A 73 -13.12 15.82 -10.28
CA THR A 73 -14.14 14.79 -9.99
C THR A 73 -14.21 14.52 -8.48
N LEU A 74 -13.08 14.44 -7.78
CA LEU A 74 -13.07 14.27 -6.32
C LEU A 74 -13.69 15.48 -5.58
N ALA A 75 -13.35 16.70 -5.99
CA ALA A 75 -13.96 17.91 -5.44
C ALA A 75 -15.49 17.91 -5.68
N ALA A 76 -15.95 17.53 -6.88
CA ALA A 76 -17.37 17.39 -7.16
C ALA A 76 -18.04 16.31 -6.30
N ALA A 77 -17.39 15.15 -6.10
CA ALA A 77 -17.89 14.10 -5.21
C ALA A 77 -18.07 14.58 -3.76
N TYR A 78 -17.17 15.45 -3.29
CA TYR A 78 -17.26 16.10 -1.97
C TYR A 78 -18.37 17.14 -1.85
N GLN A 79 -18.76 17.80 -2.95
CA GLN A 79 -19.85 18.78 -2.93
C GLN A 79 -21.22 18.13 -3.15
N GLU A 80 -21.29 17.15 -4.04
CA GLU A 80 -22.54 16.58 -4.54
C GLU A 80 -22.97 15.30 -3.80
N GLY A 81 -22.02 14.59 -3.17
CA GLY A 81 -22.28 13.43 -2.32
C GLY A 81 -22.66 12.13 -3.03
N PRO A 82 -23.09 11.10 -2.27
CA PRO A 82 -23.16 9.71 -2.73
C PRO A 82 -24.08 9.40 -3.92
N ASN A 83 -25.05 10.28 -4.18
CA ASN A 83 -26.01 10.10 -5.28
C ASN A 83 -25.52 10.71 -6.61
N SER A 84 -24.32 11.30 -6.64
CA SER A 84 -23.77 11.97 -7.81
C SER A 84 -22.99 11.03 -8.73
N THR A 85 -22.89 11.43 -10.00
CA THR A 85 -22.02 10.73 -10.96
C THR A 85 -20.55 10.83 -10.56
N ALA A 86 -20.12 11.99 -10.05
CA ALA A 86 -18.75 12.20 -9.58
C ALA A 86 -18.37 11.22 -8.46
N TYR A 87 -19.26 11.03 -7.48
CA TYR A 87 -19.03 10.07 -6.40
C TYR A 87 -18.93 8.63 -6.92
N ALA A 88 -19.84 8.24 -7.82
CA ALA A 88 -19.82 6.91 -8.42
C ALA A 88 -18.54 6.65 -9.23
N GLU A 89 -18.02 7.65 -9.93
CA GLU A 89 -16.77 7.57 -10.69
C GLU A 89 -15.56 7.36 -9.76
N VAL A 90 -15.41 8.19 -8.73
CA VAL A 90 -14.33 8.04 -7.74
C VAL A 90 -14.44 6.69 -7.04
N LEU A 91 -15.64 6.26 -6.63
CA LEU A 91 -15.87 4.97 -6.00
C LEU A 91 -15.42 3.80 -6.88
N GLY A 92 -15.66 3.87 -8.19
CA GLY A 92 -15.17 2.88 -9.16
C GLY A 92 -13.64 2.81 -9.16
N GLN A 93 -12.98 3.97 -9.26
CA GLN A 93 -11.51 4.06 -9.23
C GLN A 93 -10.93 3.49 -7.93
N LEU A 94 -11.50 3.83 -6.76
CA LEU A 94 -11.03 3.31 -5.48
C LEU A 94 -11.14 1.78 -5.40
N ARG A 95 -12.23 1.21 -5.91
CA ARG A 95 -12.45 -0.24 -5.91
C ARG A 95 -11.48 -0.95 -6.84
N ASP A 96 -11.25 -0.43 -8.03
CA ASP A 96 -10.31 -1.01 -8.99
C ASP A 96 -8.88 -0.97 -8.44
N PHE A 97 -8.48 0.15 -7.83
CA PHE A 97 -7.17 0.29 -7.21
C PHE A 97 -6.98 -0.67 -6.03
N ARG A 98 -7.96 -0.77 -5.14
CA ARG A 98 -7.95 -1.71 -4.00
C ARG A 98 -7.81 -3.17 -4.46
N LEU A 99 -8.34 -3.53 -5.63
CA LEU A 99 -8.22 -4.88 -6.19
C LEU A 99 -6.87 -5.16 -6.87
N SER A 100 -6.05 -4.14 -7.12
CA SER A 100 -4.75 -4.29 -7.79
C SER A 100 -3.67 -4.92 -6.91
N ASP A 101 -3.78 -4.78 -5.59
CA ASP A 101 -2.87 -5.38 -4.61
C ASP A 101 -3.68 -6.00 -3.45
N PRO A 102 -3.66 -7.33 -3.27
CA PRO A 102 -4.42 -8.01 -2.22
C PRO A 102 -3.98 -7.66 -0.80
N ARG A 103 -2.83 -7.00 -0.61
CA ARG A 103 -2.39 -6.50 0.69
C ARG A 103 -3.20 -5.28 1.14
N ILE A 104 -3.73 -4.52 0.19
CA ILE A 104 -4.50 -3.30 0.47
C ILE A 104 -5.85 -3.69 1.07
N LYS A 105 -6.06 -3.28 2.32
CA LYS A 105 -7.30 -3.52 3.03
C LYS A 105 -8.34 -2.48 2.64
N PHE A 106 -8.02 -1.20 2.84
CA PHE A 106 -8.90 -0.06 2.58
C PHE A 106 -8.23 0.94 1.66
N VAL A 107 -9.07 1.57 0.83
CA VAL A 107 -8.73 2.74 0.03
C VAL A 107 -9.88 3.73 0.16
N TYR A 108 -9.56 4.98 0.47
CA TYR A 108 -10.54 6.02 0.74
C TYR A 108 -10.00 7.39 0.38
N THR A 109 -10.91 8.36 0.26
CA THR A 109 -10.57 9.78 0.09
C THR A 109 -10.97 10.56 1.33
N LEU A 110 -10.17 11.56 1.67
CA LEU A 110 -10.38 12.43 2.83
C LEU A 110 -10.47 13.89 2.41
N ALA A 111 -11.27 14.67 3.14
CA ALA A 111 -11.17 16.12 3.19
C ALA A 111 -10.56 16.51 4.53
N GLN A 112 -9.57 17.40 4.52
CA GLN A 112 -8.89 17.88 5.72
C GLN A 112 -8.98 19.41 5.79
N GLN A 113 -9.55 19.93 6.88
CA GLN A 113 -9.69 21.36 7.10
C GLN A 113 -9.71 21.68 8.59
N ASN A 114 -8.95 22.70 9.03
CA ASN A 114 -8.94 23.21 10.40
C ASN A 114 -8.70 22.12 11.48
N GLY A 115 -7.90 21.10 11.17
CA GLY A 115 -7.60 19.99 12.09
C GLY A 115 -8.67 18.90 12.15
N THR A 116 -9.77 19.05 11.41
CA THR A 116 -10.78 18.01 11.23
C THR A 116 -10.57 17.28 9.91
N VAL A 117 -10.84 15.98 9.92
CA VAL A 117 -10.71 15.09 8.78
C VAL A 117 -12.06 14.40 8.56
N TRP A 118 -12.53 14.38 7.32
CA TRP A 118 -13.77 13.72 6.93
C TRP A 118 -13.52 12.68 5.84
N PHE A 119 -14.17 11.54 5.94
CA PHE A 119 -14.25 10.59 4.83
C PHE A 119 -15.18 11.14 3.74
N ILE A 120 -14.76 11.03 2.48
CA ILE A 120 -15.57 11.42 1.32
C ILE A 120 -16.07 10.16 0.63
N VAL A 121 -15.16 9.44 -0.03
CA VAL A 121 -15.47 8.21 -0.77
C VAL A 121 -14.67 7.07 -0.17
N ASP A 122 -15.35 5.96 0.08
CA ASP A 122 -14.76 4.75 0.62
C ASP A 122 -14.94 3.62 -0.39
N SER A 123 -13.87 2.90 -0.73
CA SER A 123 -13.94 1.71 -1.61
C SER A 123 -15.01 0.70 -1.17
N HIS A 124 -15.29 0.60 0.12
CA HIS A 124 -16.30 -0.28 0.69
C HIS A 124 -17.70 0.32 0.75
N HIS A 125 -17.92 1.55 0.24
CA HIS A 125 -19.23 2.20 0.27
C HIS A 125 -20.37 1.24 -0.13
N GLY A 126 -21.39 1.12 0.72
CA GLY A 126 -22.48 0.16 0.59
C GLY A 126 -22.27 -1.18 1.32
N LEU A 127 -21.11 -1.38 1.95
CA LEU A 127 -20.81 -2.52 2.82
C LEU A 127 -20.82 -2.10 4.31
N PRO A 128 -21.04 -3.04 5.26
CA PRO A 128 -21.12 -2.75 6.69
C PRO A 128 -19.89 -2.03 7.28
N GLU A 129 -18.71 -2.30 6.72
CA GLU A 129 -17.41 -1.79 7.15
C GLU A 129 -17.05 -0.44 6.53
N ALA A 130 -17.93 0.19 5.74
CA ALA A 130 -17.63 1.47 5.12
C ALA A 130 -17.78 2.65 6.09
N SER A 131 -16.89 3.63 5.95
CA SER A 131 -17.14 4.98 6.46
C SER A 131 -18.39 5.60 5.83
N GLN A 132 -19.09 6.44 6.59
CA GLN A 132 -20.20 7.22 6.06
C GLN A 132 -19.68 8.46 5.34
N TYR A 133 -20.47 8.96 4.37
CA TYR A 133 -20.14 10.22 3.69
C TYR A 133 -20.08 11.38 4.68
N LEU A 134 -18.97 12.11 4.67
CA LEU A 134 -18.63 13.17 5.62
C LEU A 134 -18.63 12.71 7.08
N GLU A 135 -18.35 11.43 7.32
CA GLU A 135 -18.04 10.95 8.66
C GLU A 135 -16.72 11.57 9.14
N VAL A 136 -16.72 12.12 10.35
CA VAL A 136 -15.51 12.63 11.00
C VAL A 136 -14.61 11.46 11.37
N TYR A 137 -13.33 11.53 11.00
CA TYR A 137 -12.34 10.54 11.36
C TYR A 137 -11.77 10.84 12.76
N GLU A 138 -12.51 10.47 13.81
CA GLU A 138 -12.16 10.81 15.21
C GLU A 138 -10.83 10.16 15.66
N ASP A 139 -10.61 8.91 15.24
CA ASP A 139 -9.42 8.11 15.57
C ASP A 139 -8.32 8.20 14.49
N ALA A 140 -8.31 9.29 13.70
CA ALA A 140 -7.32 9.51 12.65
C ALA A 140 -5.87 9.51 13.18
N ALA A 141 -4.95 9.09 12.32
CA ALA A 141 -3.52 9.17 12.59
C ALA A 141 -3.10 10.59 13.03
N PRO A 142 -2.20 10.75 14.03
CA PRO A 142 -1.75 12.06 14.49
C PRO A 142 -1.22 12.98 13.39
N GLU A 143 -0.65 12.39 12.33
CA GLU A 143 -0.13 13.07 11.15
C GLU A 143 -1.24 13.81 10.37
N LEU A 144 -2.50 13.39 10.48
CA LEU A 144 -3.65 14.06 9.88
C LEU A 144 -4.21 15.23 10.71
N LYS A 145 -3.58 15.59 11.84
CA LYS A 145 -3.97 16.76 12.63
C LYS A 145 -3.49 18.09 12.05
N SER A 146 -2.53 18.04 11.12
CA SER A 146 -2.01 19.18 10.37
C SER A 146 -2.17 18.95 8.87
N PRO A 147 -2.26 20.02 8.05
CA PRO A 147 -2.38 19.89 6.60
C PRO A 147 -1.30 18.99 6.00
N VAL A 148 -1.70 17.90 5.34
CA VAL A 148 -0.77 17.00 4.64
C VAL A 148 -0.50 17.59 3.25
N THR A 149 0.72 18.10 3.05
CA THR A 149 1.12 18.76 1.80
C THR A 149 2.05 17.92 0.93
N ALA A 150 2.39 16.72 1.37
CA ALA A 150 3.24 15.77 0.65
C ALA A 150 2.85 14.34 1.08
N PRO A 151 3.20 13.31 0.29
CA PRO A 151 2.95 11.94 0.68
C PRO A 151 3.63 11.58 2.00
N ILE A 152 2.90 10.90 2.88
CA ILE A 152 3.37 10.46 4.20
C ILE A 152 2.88 9.04 4.49
N GLY A 153 3.63 8.32 5.32
CA GLY A 153 3.20 7.05 5.88
C GLY A 153 3.01 7.19 7.39
N ALA A 154 2.00 6.52 7.94
CA ALA A 154 1.64 6.55 9.35
C ALA A 154 1.49 5.13 9.91
N GLY A 155 1.52 5.04 11.24
CA GLY A 155 1.17 3.82 11.97
C GLY A 155 2.34 2.99 12.57
N PRO A 156 2.06 1.78 13.07
CA PRO A 156 0.72 1.24 13.18
C PRO A 156 -0.12 2.07 14.16
N TYR A 157 -1.39 2.30 13.85
CA TYR A 157 -2.34 2.93 14.75
C TYR A 157 -3.69 2.20 14.67
N THR A 158 -4.51 2.35 15.70
CA THR A 158 -5.79 1.65 15.83
C THR A 158 -6.93 2.65 15.68
N ASP A 159 -7.92 2.29 14.87
CA ASP A 159 -9.21 2.97 14.78
C ASP A 159 -10.37 1.97 14.94
N LYS A 160 -11.61 2.39 14.64
CA LYS A 160 -12.79 1.54 14.78
C LYS A 160 -12.86 0.36 13.79
N TRP A 161 -12.01 0.31 12.76
CA TRP A 161 -11.97 -0.75 11.76
C TRP A 161 -10.83 -1.74 11.97
N GLY A 162 -9.81 -1.40 12.75
CA GLY A 162 -8.70 -2.30 13.04
C GLY A 162 -7.40 -1.57 13.40
N THR A 163 -6.27 -2.23 13.14
CA THR A 163 -4.94 -1.66 13.33
C THR A 163 -4.19 -1.69 12.00
N PHE A 164 -3.70 -0.53 11.57
CA PHE A 164 -3.21 -0.34 10.20
C PHE A 164 -1.89 0.42 10.17
N TYR A 165 -1.09 0.07 9.16
CA TYR A 165 -0.18 1.02 8.54
C TYR A 165 -0.93 1.71 7.40
N SER A 166 -0.73 3.02 7.29
CA SER A 166 -1.46 3.83 6.31
C SER A 166 -0.52 4.70 5.50
N GLY A 167 -0.85 4.90 4.23
CA GLY A 167 -0.25 5.88 3.34
C GLY A 167 -1.26 6.97 3.03
N TYR A 168 -0.82 8.22 3.09
CA TYR A 168 -1.63 9.38 2.71
C TYR A 168 -0.91 10.21 1.66
N ALA A 169 -1.64 10.73 0.68
CA ALA A 169 -1.08 11.64 -0.30
C ALA A 169 -2.10 12.71 -0.73
N PRO A 170 -1.66 13.96 -0.93
CA PRO A 170 -2.54 15.03 -1.41
C PRO A 170 -2.95 14.81 -2.87
N VAL A 171 -4.21 15.14 -3.15
CA VAL A 171 -4.80 15.17 -4.50
C VAL A 171 -4.88 16.62 -4.95
N GLU A 172 -4.36 16.89 -6.15
CA GLU A 172 -4.44 18.22 -6.76
C GLU A 172 -5.85 18.45 -7.32
N THR A 173 -6.68 19.22 -6.61
CA THR A 173 -8.04 19.57 -7.03
C THR A 173 -8.17 20.97 -7.62
N GLY A 174 -7.13 21.80 -7.46
CA GLY A 174 -7.19 23.24 -7.76
C GLY A 174 -7.88 24.08 -6.68
N GLU A 175 -8.43 23.44 -5.63
CA GLU A 175 -8.96 24.12 -4.46
C GLU A 175 -7.85 24.33 -3.41
N HIS A 176 -7.90 25.46 -2.69
CA HIS A 176 -6.96 25.72 -1.59
C HIS A 176 -7.40 25.13 -0.26
N ALA A 177 -8.70 24.86 -0.09
CA ALA A 177 -9.28 24.23 1.08
C ALA A 177 -10.67 23.64 0.73
N PRO A 178 -11.04 22.46 1.26
CA PRO A 178 -10.21 21.59 2.10
C PRO A 178 -9.03 20.98 1.33
N VAL A 179 -8.04 20.43 2.04
CA VAL A 179 -7.01 19.58 1.43
C VAL A 179 -7.62 18.21 1.19
N PHE A 180 -7.54 17.72 -0.05
CA PHE A 180 -8.04 16.40 -0.42
C PHE A 180 -6.92 15.38 -0.39
N LEU A 181 -7.18 14.21 0.19
CA LEU A 181 -6.17 13.16 0.33
C LEU A 181 -6.70 11.84 -0.21
N ILE A 182 -5.79 11.01 -0.72
CA ILE A 182 -5.96 9.55 -0.78
C ILE A 182 -5.42 8.96 0.52
N GLY A 183 -6.14 7.99 1.07
CA GLY A 183 -5.67 7.08 2.12
C GLY A 183 -5.66 5.63 1.64
N VAL A 184 -4.62 4.89 2.00
CA VAL A 184 -4.44 3.47 1.69
C VAL A 184 -3.97 2.75 2.94
N ASP A 185 -4.68 1.69 3.34
CA ASP A 185 -4.36 0.93 4.55
C ASP A 185 -3.92 -0.50 4.25
N MET A 186 -2.96 -0.98 5.03
CA MET A 186 -2.62 -2.40 5.17
C MET A 186 -2.71 -2.79 6.65
N GLU A 187 -3.19 -4.00 6.92
CA GLU A 187 -3.23 -4.54 8.30
C GLU A 187 -1.82 -4.63 8.89
N ALA A 188 -1.71 -4.31 10.19
CA ALA A 188 -0.45 -4.28 10.93
C ALA A 188 0.02 -5.65 11.46
#